data_AF-A0A974ADU9-F1
#
_entry.id   AF-A0A974ADU9-F1
#
_cell.length_a   1.000
_cell.length_b   1.000
_cell.length_c   1.000
_cell.angle_alpha   90.00
_cell.angle_beta   90.00
_cell.angle_gamma   90.00
#
_symmetry.space_group_name_H-M   'P 1'
#
loop_
_entity.id
_entity.type
_entity.pdbx_description
1 polymer ?
#
loop_
_entity_poly.entity_id
_entity_poly.type
_entity_poly.pdbx_seq_one_letter_code
_entity_poly.pdbx_strand_id
1 'polypeptide(L)'
;MTPARFDLVIAEACRIAQVPYEEFVSTVMAGGYPCLPGVVPGSPRRFGETDLLALYIYGRLLAFGFGGLRAGEYASRAHAGLTAEPRANSVSIALTSDGGKRVVIEQDLQRPAAAMLPEWIHFDIPAIRRQLQPSTAGSTAEPA
;
A
#
# COMPACT_ATOMS: atom_id res chain seq x y z
N MET A 1 23.61 16.95 -4.76
CA MET A 1 22.96 17.12 -3.45
C MET A 1 22.61 15.74 -2.95
N THR A 2 23.19 15.31 -1.83
CA THR A 2 22.90 14.01 -1.24
C THR A 2 21.47 14.04 -0.70
N PRO A 3 20.55 13.16 -1.14
CA PRO A 3 19.21 13.13 -0.58
C PRO A 3 19.34 12.85 0.91
N ALA A 4 18.53 13.53 1.73
CA ALA A 4 18.58 13.32 3.16
C ALA A 4 18.30 11.83 3.43
N ARG A 5 18.90 11.25 4.48
CA ARG A 5 18.70 9.83 4.82
C ARG A 5 17.21 9.44 4.97
N PHE A 6 16.36 10.43 5.23
CA PHE A 6 14.89 10.31 5.24
C PHE A 6 14.28 9.95 3.88
N ASP A 7 14.81 10.52 2.79
CA ASP A 7 14.31 10.31 1.44
C ASP A 7 14.60 8.88 0.96
N LEU A 8 15.74 8.31 1.37
CA LEU A 8 16.16 6.98 0.97
C LEU A 8 15.20 5.87 1.42
N VAL A 9 14.68 5.95 2.65
CA VAL A 9 13.75 4.92 3.16
C VAL A 9 12.40 4.98 2.45
N ILE A 10 11.90 6.20 2.21
CA ILE A 10 10.64 6.39 1.49
C ILE A 10 10.82 6.00 0.03
N ALA A 11 11.92 6.40 -0.61
CA ALA A 11 12.24 6.01 -1.99
C ALA A 11 12.34 4.50 -2.14
N GLU A 12 12.97 3.80 -1.18
CA GLU A 12 13.04 2.35 -1.20
C GLU A 12 11.67 1.69 -1.00
N ALA A 13 10.84 2.19 -0.08
CA ALA A 13 9.48 1.72 0.08
C ALA A 13 8.64 1.93 -1.18
N CYS A 14 8.74 3.11 -1.81
CA CYS A 14 8.10 3.41 -3.10
C CYS A 14 8.60 2.46 -4.20
N ARG A 15 9.90 2.17 -4.26
CA ARG A 15 10.48 1.23 -5.23
C ARG A 15 9.92 -0.18 -5.05
N ILE A 16 9.90 -0.69 -3.82
CA ILE A 16 9.35 -2.02 -3.47
C ILE A 16 7.86 -2.09 -3.84
N ALA A 17 7.10 -1.05 -3.50
CA ALA A 17 5.67 -0.95 -3.76
C ALA A 17 5.31 -0.52 -5.19
N GLN A 18 6.30 -0.25 -6.05
CA GLN A 18 6.13 0.19 -7.43
C GLN A 18 5.32 1.51 -7.56
N VAL A 19 5.62 2.47 -6.68
CA VAL A 19 4.98 3.79 -6.62
C VAL A 19 5.94 4.87 -7.13
N PRO A 20 5.48 5.84 -7.95
CA PRO A 20 6.28 7.01 -8.29
C PRO A 20 6.58 7.86 -7.04
N TYR A 21 7.86 7.96 -6.67
CA TYR A 21 8.29 8.63 -5.44
C TYR A 21 7.83 10.10 -5.36
N GLU A 22 8.01 10.86 -6.44
CA GLU A 22 7.66 12.30 -6.48
C GLU A 22 6.15 12.53 -6.25
N GLU A 23 5.30 11.74 -6.92
CA GLU A 23 3.84 11.83 -6.75
C GLU A 23 3.40 11.43 -5.34
N PHE A 24 4.07 10.43 -4.77
CA PHE A 24 3.83 10.00 -3.40
C PHE A 24 4.19 11.10 -2.39
N VAL A 25 5.38 11.69 -2.50
CA VAL A 25 5.81 12.79 -1.63
C VAL A 25 4.85 13.98 -1.75
N SER A 26 4.47 14.35 -2.97
CA SER A 26 3.47 15.41 -3.19
C SER A 26 2.15 15.09 -2.49
N THR A 27 1.67 13.85 -2.57
CA THR A 27 0.43 13.42 -1.92
C THR A 27 0.56 13.45 -0.39
N VAL A 28 1.69 13.00 0.16
CA VAL A 28 1.98 13.05 1.61
C VAL A 28 1.99 14.49 2.11
N MET A 29 2.67 15.40 1.41
CA MET A 29 2.75 16.82 1.78
C MET A 29 1.38 17.51 1.73
N ALA A 30 0.50 17.05 0.84
CA ALA A 30 -0.90 17.47 0.78
C ALA A 30 -1.80 16.81 1.84
N GLY A 31 -1.26 15.95 2.71
CA GLY A 31 -2.01 15.23 3.75
C GLY A 31 -2.87 14.07 3.22
N GLY A 32 -2.66 13.65 1.97
CA GLY A 32 -3.47 12.64 1.30
C GLY A 32 -3.17 11.20 1.68
N TYR A 33 -2.09 10.95 2.43
CA TYR A 33 -1.65 9.61 2.84
C TYR A 33 -1.45 9.54 4.36
N PRO A 34 -2.53 9.50 5.16
CA PRO A 34 -2.45 9.56 6.62
C PRO A 34 -1.89 8.29 7.29
N CYS A 35 -1.86 7.14 6.59
CA CYS A 35 -1.25 5.91 7.13
C CYS A 35 0.29 5.87 6.99
N LEU A 36 0.94 7.00 6.74
CA LEU A 36 2.40 7.07 6.65
C LEU A 36 3.05 6.74 8.02
N PRO A 37 3.94 5.73 8.13
CA PRO A 37 4.46 5.26 9.42
C PRO A 37 5.23 6.34 10.17
N GLY A 38 4.86 6.67 11.41
CA GLY A 38 5.49 7.76 12.15
C GLY A 38 7.03 7.66 12.31
N VAL A 39 7.66 8.78 12.66
CA VAL A 39 9.08 8.84 13.00
C VAL A 39 9.27 9.10 14.50
N VAL A 40 10.12 8.31 15.15
CA VAL A 40 10.57 8.58 16.52
C VAL A 40 11.82 9.46 16.44
N PRO A 41 11.94 10.54 17.22
CA PRO A 41 13.14 11.35 17.26
C PRO A 41 14.40 10.48 17.49
N GLY A 42 15.41 10.64 16.61
CA GLY A 42 16.64 9.86 16.68
C GLY A 42 16.60 8.47 16.01
N SER A 43 15.47 8.06 15.42
CA SER A 43 15.34 6.79 14.71
C SER A 43 14.88 7.01 13.26
N PRO A 44 15.42 6.27 12.27
CA PRO A 44 14.88 6.29 10.92
C PRO A 44 13.45 5.72 10.88
N ARG A 45 12.62 6.26 9.99
CA ARG A 45 11.31 5.69 9.65
C ARG A 45 11.49 4.21 9.27
N ARG A 46 10.52 3.36 9.60
CA ARG A 46 10.48 1.96 9.15
C ARG A 46 9.14 1.69 8.52
N PHE A 47 9.15 0.95 7.41
CA PHE A 47 7.95 0.43 6.76
C PHE A 47 7.86 -1.05 7.09
N GLY A 48 6.82 -1.43 7.82
CA GLY A 48 6.45 -2.82 8.03
C GLY A 48 5.70 -3.39 6.83
N GLU A 49 5.36 -4.67 6.90
CA GLU A 49 4.64 -5.36 5.83
C GLU A 49 3.32 -4.67 5.46
N THR A 50 2.51 -4.33 6.46
CA THR A 50 1.22 -3.66 6.24
C THR A 50 1.38 -2.28 5.59
N ASP A 51 2.45 -1.56 5.90
CA ASP A 51 2.74 -0.26 5.31
C ASP A 51 3.11 -0.40 3.83
N LEU A 52 3.89 -1.42 3.49
CA LEU A 52 4.25 -1.75 2.11
C LEU A 52 3.03 -2.25 1.31
N LEU A 53 2.14 -3.04 1.92
CA LEU A 53 0.89 -3.46 1.30
C LEU A 53 -0.02 -2.28 1.00
N ALA A 54 -0.20 -1.36 1.96
CA ALA A 54 -0.98 -0.16 1.76
C ALA A 54 -0.38 0.73 0.65
N LEU A 55 0.95 0.87 0.63
CA LEU A 55 1.65 1.64 -0.40
C LEU A 55 1.51 1.02 -1.78
N TYR A 56 1.53 -0.32 -1.87
CA TYR A 56 1.28 -1.04 -3.12
C TYR A 56 -0.16 -0.81 -3.62
N ILE A 57 -1.14 -0.92 -2.72
CA ILE A 57 -2.56 -0.64 -3.06
C ILE A 57 -2.71 0.79 -3.58
N TYR A 58 -2.05 1.77 -2.95
CA TYR A 58 -2.00 3.15 -3.42
C TYR A 58 -1.46 3.26 -4.85
N GLY A 59 -0.30 2.66 -5.14
CA GLY A 59 0.28 2.67 -6.49
C GLY A 59 -0.63 2.07 -7.54
N ARG A 60 -1.30 0.97 -7.21
CA ARG A 60 -2.28 0.34 -8.11
C ARG A 60 -3.49 1.23 -8.35
N LEU A 61 -3.98 1.93 -7.33
CA LEU A 61 -5.07 2.88 -7.49
C LEU A 61 -4.66 4.06 -8.40
N LEU A 62 -3.46 4.60 -8.25
CA LEU A 62 -2.94 5.60 -9.19
C LEU A 62 -2.93 5.07 -10.63
N ALA A 63 -2.45 3.85 -10.84
CA ALA A 63 -2.41 3.21 -12.16
C ALA A 63 -3.82 2.97 -12.75
N PHE A 64 -4.85 2.82 -11.90
CA PHE A 64 -6.24 2.77 -12.32
C PHE A 64 -6.88 4.17 -12.56
N GLY A 65 -6.09 5.24 -12.45
CA GLY A 65 -6.54 6.62 -12.73
C GLY A 65 -7.12 7.36 -11.52
N PHE A 66 -6.96 6.83 -10.29
CA PHE A 66 -7.39 7.54 -9.10
C PHE A 66 -6.43 8.70 -8.81
N GLY A 67 -6.96 9.87 -8.48
CA GLY A 67 -6.13 10.98 -7.99
C GLY A 67 -5.50 10.66 -6.63
N GLY A 68 -4.31 11.20 -6.36
CA GLY A 68 -3.49 10.88 -5.19
C GLY A 68 -4.22 10.96 -3.84
N LEU A 69 -5.02 12.01 -3.61
CA LEU A 69 -5.80 12.14 -2.38
C LEU A 69 -6.80 10.99 -2.19
N ARG A 70 -7.50 10.60 -3.27
CA ARG A 70 -8.46 9.49 -3.23
C ARG A 70 -7.74 8.16 -3.02
N ALA A 71 -6.67 7.91 -3.78
CA ALA A 71 -5.88 6.70 -3.66
C ALA A 71 -5.32 6.54 -2.24
N GLY A 72 -4.83 7.62 -1.63
CA GLY A 72 -4.26 7.58 -0.29
C GLY A 72 -5.31 7.40 0.82
N GLU A 73 -6.52 7.96 0.66
CA GLU A 73 -7.65 7.67 1.55
C GLU A 73 -8.00 6.18 1.55
N TYR A 74 -8.11 5.56 0.37
CA TYR A 74 -8.41 4.13 0.25
C TYR A 74 -7.29 3.24 0.79
N ALA A 75 -6.05 3.56 0.46
CA ALA A 75 -4.88 2.84 0.98
C ALA A 75 -4.82 2.91 2.51
N SER A 76 -5.18 4.06 3.10
CA SER A 76 -5.22 4.22 4.56
C SER A 76 -6.34 3.41 5.22
N ARG A 77 -7.50 3.28 4.57
CA ARG A 77 -8.58 2.40 5.04
C ARG A 77 -8.19 0.92 4.93
N ALA A 78 -7.54 0.54 3.84
CA ALA A 78 -6.99 -0.81 3.67
C ALA A 78 -5.94 -1.11 4.74
N HIS A 79 -5.04 -0.16 5.02
CA HIS A 79 -4.04 -0.26 6.09
C HIS A 79 -4.67 -0.49 7.45
N ALA A 80 -5.68 0.32 7.82
CA ALA A 80 -6.36 0.20 9.10
C ALA A 80 -6.99 -1.18 9.28
N GLY A 81 -7.64 -1.69 8.24
CA GLY A 81 -8.29 -2.99 8.33
C GLY A 81 -7.35 -4.19 8.18
N LEU A 82 -6.24 -4.08 7.45
CA LEU A 82 -5.15 -5.08 7.46
C LEU A 82 -4.42 -5.10 8.81
N THR A 83 -4.35 -3.96 9.49
CA THR A 83 -3.82 -3.88 10.86
C THR A 83 -4.77 -4.55 11.85
N ALA A 84 -6.08 -4.35 11.70
CA ALA A 84 -7.08 -5.00 12.53
C ALA A 84 -7.19 -6.51 12.25
N GLU A 85 -7.00 -6.93 10.99
CA GLU A 85 -7.06 -8.32 10.57
C GLU A 85 -5.80 -8.72 9.76
N PRO A 86 -4.69 -9.08 10.43
CA PRO A 86 -3.44 -9.44 9.76
C PRO A 86 -3.52 -10.69 8.87
N ARG A 87 -4.54 -11.54 9.09
CA ARG A 87 -4.75 -12.78 8.31
C ARG A 87 -5.71 -12.59 7.14
N ALA A 88 -6.10 -11.35 6.83
CA ALA A 88 -6.93 -11.06 5.67
C ALA A 88 -6.29 -11.63 4.39
N ASN A 89 -7.08 -12.39 3.64
CA ASN A 89 -6.66 -12.97 2.36
C ASN A 89 -6.91 -12.01 1.21
N SER A 90 -7.86 -11.08 1.36
CA SER A 90 -8.11 -10.08 0.32
C SER A 90 -8.58 -8.73 0.87
N VAL A 91 -8.31 -7.70 0.07
CA VAL A 91 -8.90 -6.37 0.21
C VAL A 91 -9.61 -6.03 -1.10
N SER A 92 -10.87 -5.66 -1.03
CA SER A 92 -11.66 -5.23 -2.17
C SER A 92 -12.12 -3.79 -1.98
N ILE A 93 -11.93 -2.96 -3.01
CA ILE A 93 -12.41 -1.59 -3.04
C ILE A 93 -13.60 -1.54 -3.98
N ALA A 94 -14.79 -1.31 -3.42
CA ALA A 94 -16.01 -1.17 -4.18
C ALA A 94 -16.23 0.30 -4.56
N LEU A 95 -16.39 0.56 -5.84
CA LEU A 95 -16.70 1.88 -6.38
C LEU A 95 -18.22 1.98 -6.52
N THR A 96 -18.86 2.87 -5.76
CA THR A 96 -20.28 3.15 -6.00
C THR A 96 -20.43 4.28 -7.02
N SER A 97 -21.47 4.15 -7.85
CA SER A 97 -21.83 5.12 -8.89
C SER A 97 -22.09 6.53 -8.32
N ASP A 98 -22.51 6.61 -7.05
CA ASP A 98 -22.80 7.86 -6.34
C ASP A 98 -21.56 8.49 -5.67
N GLY A 99 -20.36 7.94 -5.90
CA GLY A 99 -19.14 8.42 -5.26
C GLY A 99 -19.01 8.07 -3.77
N GLY A 100 -19.96 7.29 -3.23
CA GLY A 100 -19.87 6.61 -1.94
C GLY A 100 -18.85 5.48 -1.99
N LYS A 101 -18.15 5.22 -0.87
CA LYS A 101 -16.88 4.49 -0.91
C LYS A 101 -16.81 3.46 0.20
N ARG A 102 -16.77 2.18 -0.16
CA ARG A 102 -16.61 1.08 0.80
C ARG A 102 -15.36 0.27 0.48
N VAL A 103 -14.47 0.17 1.46
CA VAL A 103 -13.39 -0.82 1.47
C VAL A 103 -13.93 -2.05 2.20
N VAL A 104 -13.86 -3.20 1.56
CA VAL A 104 -14.33 -4.49 2.07
C VAL A 104 -13.10 -5.36 2.27
N ILE A 105 -12.99 -5.99 3.44
CA ILE A 105 -11.84 -6.80 3.83
C ILE A 105 -12.38 -8.19 4.14
N GLU A 106 -11.88 -9.20 3.45
CA GLU A 106 -12.43 -10.55 3.50
C GLU A 106 -11.33 -11.54 3.92
N GLN A 107 -11.67 -12.35 4.94
CA GLN A 107 -10.82 -13.44 5.44
C GLN A 107 -10.93 -14.71 4.59
N ASP A 108 -12.01 -14.87 3.82
CA ASP A 108 -12.25 -16.02 2.96
C ASP A 108 -12.63 -15.52 1.56
N LEU A 109 -12.25 -16.26 0.51
CA LEU A 109 -12.39 -15.87 -0.91
C LEU A 109 -13.85 -15.90 -1.40
N GLN A 110 -14.80 -15.72 -0.49
CA GLN A 110 -16.22 -15.61 -0.78
C GLN A 110 -16.49 -14.21 -1.31
N ARG A 111 -16.28 -14.06 -2.64
CA ARG A 111 -16.81 -12.97 -3.45
C ARG A 111 -18.14 -12.51 -2.84
N PRO A 112 -18.25 -11.26 -2.37
CA PRO A 112 -19.40 -10.87 -1.60
C PRO A 112 -20.64 -11.01 -2.48
N ALA A 113 -21.72 -11.52 -1.86
CA ALA A 113 -23.05 -11.56 -2.45
C ALA A 113 -23.63 -10.16 -2.75
N ALA A 114 -22.83 -9.10 -2.68
CA ALA A 114 -23.09 -7.78 -3.20
C ALA A 114 -22.85 -7.75 -4.72
N ALA A 115 -23.60 -8.61 -5.44
CA ALA A 115 -23.92 -8.34 -6.82
C ALA A 115 -24.58 -6.95 -6.87
N MET A 116 -24.11 -6.06 -7.76
CA MET A 116 -24.70 -4.76 -8.17
C MET A 116 -23.84 -3.49 -7.97
N LEU A 117 -22.56 -3.56 -7.60
CA LEU A 117 -21.66 -2.40 -7.80
C LEU A 117 -20.82 -2.60 -9.09
N PRO A 118 -20.79 -1.63 -10.02
CA PRO A 118 -20.31 -1.83 -11.38
C PRO A 118 -18.79 -2.03 -11.49
N GLU A 119 -17.99 -1.63 -10.50
CA GLU A 119 -16.53 -1.81 -10.55
C GLU A 119 -15.96 -2.16 -9.16
N TRP A 120 -15.31 -3.33 -9.08
CA TRP A 120 -14.60 -3.82 -7.90
C TRP A 120 -13.12 -3.96 -8.21
N ILE A 121 -12.27 -3.34 -7.39
CA ILE A 121 -10.82 -3.55 -7.47
C ILE A 121 -10.43 -4.53 -6.36
N HIS A 122 -10.00 -5.72 -6.75
CA HIS A 122 -9.63 -6.79 -5.83
C HIS A 122 -8.12 -6.92 -5.68
N PHE A 123 -7.67 -7.09 -4.44
CA PHE A 123 -6.27 -7.29 -4.07
C PHE A 123 -6.12 -8.61 -3.31
N ASP A 124 -5.41 -9.57 -3.90
CA ASP A 124 -4.99 -10.81 -3.25
C ASP A 124 -3.77 -10.52 -2.36
N ILE A 125 -4.00 -10.47 -1.04
CA ILE A 125 -2.99 -10.06 -0.06
C ILE A 125 -1.84 -11.08 0.03
N PRO A 126 -2.08 -12.40 0.09
CA PRO A 126 -1.01 -13.40 0.02
C PRO A 126 -0.14 -13.31 -1.24
N ALA A 127 -0.73 -13.06 -2.41
CA ALA A 127 0.02 -12.87 -3.65
C ALA A 127 0.90 -11.61 -3.59
N ILE A 128 0.34 -10.49 -3.13
CA ILE A 128 1.09 -9.23 -3.01
C ILE A 128 2.20 -9.36 -1.97
N ARG A 129 1.96 -10.02 -0.83
CA ARG A 129 3.01 -10.29 0.18
C ARG A 129 4.21 -11.00 -0.43
N ARG A 130 3.99 -12.05 -1.23
CA ARG A 130 5.07 -12.78 -1.94
C ARG A 130 5.82 -11.89 -2.93
N GLN A 131 5.14 -10.96 -3.59
CA GLN A 131 5.75 -10.02 -4.52
C GLN A 131 6.58 -8.94 -3.81
N LEU A 132 6.13 -8.48 -2.64
CA LEU A 132 6.81 -7.44 -1.85
C LEU A 132 7.98 -8.00 -1.02
N GLN A 133 8.06 -9.32 -0.84
CA GLN A 133 9.24 -9.95 -0.27
C GLN A 133 10.43 -9.73 -1.22
N PRO A 134 11.55 -9.17 -0.74
CA PRO A 134 12.76 -9.10 -1.55
C PRO A 134 13.14 -10.52 -1.96
N SER A 135 13.42 -10.73 -3.24
CA SER A 135 14.00 -12.00 -3.69
C SER A 135 15.31 -12.21 -2.93
N THR A 136 15.31 -13.09 -1.94
CA THR A 136 16.53 -13.57 -1.28
C THR A 136 17.26 -14.48 -2.26
N ALA A 137 17.77 -13.93 -3.35
CA ALA A 137 18.59 -14.61 -4.32
C ALA A 137 19.78 -13.70 -4.65
N GLY A 138 20.88 -13.94 -3.96
CA GLY A 138 22.19 -13.39 -4.33
C GLY A 138 22.89 -12.59 -3.22
N SER A 139 23.47 -13.29 -2.23
CA SER A 139 24.83 -13.00 -1.75
C SER A 139 25.27 -14.06 -0.75
N THR A 140 25.43 -15.30 -1.24
CA THR A 140 26.43 -16.22 -0.67
C THR A 140 27.63 -16.12 -1.59
N ALA A 141 28.52 -15.17 -1.32
CA ALA A 141 29.88 -15.19 -1.84
C ALA A 141 30.79 -15.21 -0.62
N GLU A 142 31.24 -16.41 -0.32
CA GLU A 142 32.35 -16.77 0.55
C GLU A 142 33.57 -15.88 0.31
N PRO A 143 34.40 -15.65 1.34
CA PRO A 143 35.83 -15.71 1.07
C PRO A 143 36.59 -16.56 2.10
N ALA A 144 37.35 -17.49 1.51
CA ALA A 144 38.71 -17.96 1.81
C ALA A 144 39.07 -18.44 3.22
#